data_AF-A0A1Y3W9T6-F1
#
_entry.id   AF-A0A1Y3W9T6-F1
#
_cell.length_a   1.000
_cell.length_b   1.000
_cell.length_c   1.000
_cell.angle_alpha   90.00
_cell.angle_beta   90.00
_cell.angle_gamma   90.00
#
_symmetry.space_group_name_H-M   'P 1'
#
loop_
_entity.id
_entity.type
_entity.pdbx_description
1 polymer ?
#
loop_
_entity_poly.entity_id
_entity_poly.type
_entity_poly.pdbx_seq_one_letter_code
_entity_poly.pdbx_strand_id
1 'polypeptide(L)'
;MYYLKKITYTLLLLFAGTTIYILFRQNIIFMEWLPFKIRAIEIESENLALQLFAYSLPDALWYASLLVFMSMFIKNNYLNYYILCIAIVLPFFLELGQYFNLLNGTFDIFDIIFYFITLIICLWKLKLKDFLLQVFKY
;
A
#
# COMPACT_ATOMS: atom_id res chain seq x y z
N MET A 1 16.52 9.99 16.57
CA MET A 1 16.96 9.11 15.46
C MET A 1 15.96 8.01 15.08
N TYR A 2 15.29 7.32 16.01
CA TYR A 2 14.36 6.22 15.67
C TYR A 2 13.21 6.65 14.74
N TYR A 3 12.50 7.73 15.08
CA TYR A 3 11.41 8.26 14.24
C TYR A 3 11.88 8.75 12.88
N LEU A 4 13.04 9.42 12.82
CA LEU A 4 13.62 9.92 11.57
C LEU A 4 13.83 8.79 10.56
N LYS A 5 14.37 7.64 11.00
CA LYS A 5 14.55 6.47 10.11
C LYS A 5 13.22 5.98 9.54
N LYS A 6 12.18 5.87 10.36
CA LYS A 6 10.85 5.43 9.90
C LYS A 6 10.24 6.43 8.91
N ILE A 7 10.34 7.73 9.18
CA ILE A 7 9.89 8.78 8.26
C ILE A 7 10.60 8.65 6.92
N THR A 8 11.93 8.48 6.94
CA THR A 8 12.71 8.27 5.70
C THR A 8 12.23 7.03 4.95
N TYR A 9 11.99 5.90 5.61
CA TYR A 9 11.46 4.70 4.95
C TYR A 9 10.06 4.91 4.38
N THR A 10 9.15 5.54 5.13
CA THR A 10 7.81 5.91 4.66
C THR A 10 7.90 6.73 3.38
N LEU A 11 8.70 7.80 3.38
CA LEU A 11 8.85 8.67 2.22
C LEU A 11 9.48 7.96 1.03
N LEU A 12 10.49 7.13 1.24
CA LEU A 12 11.13 6.35 0.17
C LEU A 12 10.17 5.36 -0.46
N LEU A 13 9.40 4.62 0.34
CA LEU A 13 8.42 3.65 -0.15
C LEU A 13 7.29 4.36 -0.92
N LEU A 14 6.77 5.45 -0.36
CA LEU A 14 5.74 6.26 -1.02
C LEU A 14 6.25 6.80 -2.36
N PHE A 15 7.46 7.36 -2.38
CA PHE A 15 8.06 7.92 -3.57
C PHE A 15 8.35 6.84 -4.63
N ALA A 16 8.88 5.69 -4.23
CA ALA A 16 9.15 4.58 -5.12
C ALA A 16 7.86 4.05 -5.78
N GLY A 17 6.82 3.77 -4.98
CA GLY A 17 5.53 3.33 -5.50
C GLY A 17 4.92 4.37 -6.45
N THR A 18 4.93 5.64 -6.06
CA THR A 18 4.40 6.74 -6.87
C THR A 18 5.15 6.88 -8.20
N THR A 19 6.47 6.74 -8.18
CA THR A 19 7.31 6.81 -9.39
C THR A 19 6.95 5.69 -10.36
N ILE A 20 6.87 4.45 -9.88
CA ILE A 20 6.49 3.31 -10.73
C ILE A 20 5.08 3.53 -11.28
N TYR A 21 4.13 3.88 -10.41
CA TYR A 21 2.75 4.11 -10.80
C TYR A 21 2.61 5.17 -11.93
N ILE A 22 3.25 6.33 -11.77
CA ILE A 22 3.22 7.40 -12.78
C ILE A 22 3.87 6.98 -14.10
N LEU A 23 4.93 6.17 -14.04
CA LEU A 23 5.65 5.74 -15.24
C LEU A 23 4.85 4.73 -16.07
N PHE A 24 4.03 3.87 -15.44
CA PHE A 24 3.40 2.73 -16.13
C PHE A 24 1.87 2.80 -16.23
N ARG A 25 1.17 3.58 -15.39
CA ARG A 25 -0.31 3.72 -15.48
C ARG A 25 -0.71 4.92 -16.33
N GLN A 26 -1.49 4.64 -17.38
CA GLN A 26 -2.21 5.69 -18.13
C GLN A 26 -3.52 6.05 -17.42
N ASN A 27 -3.94 7.31 -17.56
CA ASN A 27 -5.20 7.85 -17.01
C ASN A 27 -5.33 7.69 -15.49
N ILE A 28 -4.39 8.29 -14.78
CA ILE A 28 -4.47 8.44 -13.35
C ILE A 28 -5.54 9.51 -13.06
N ILE A 29 -6.71 9.10 -12.54
CA ILE A 29 -7.78 10.02 -12.11
C ILE A 29 -7.21 11.11 -11.19
N PHE A 30 -6.29 10.72 -10.30
CA PHE A 30 -5.59 11.63 -9.41
C PHE A 30 -4.68 12.64 -10.12
N MET A 31 -4.28 12.44 -11.37
CA MET A 31 -3.44 13.37 -12.13
C MET A 31 -4.23 14.12 -13.22
N GLU A 32 -5.55 13.93 -13.32
CA GLU A 32 -6.39 14.64 -14.30
C GLU A 32 -6.34 16.16 -14.13
N TRP A 33 -6.02 16.66 -12.93
CA TRP A 33 -5.86 18.09 -12.66
C TRP A 33 -4.49 18.66 -13.10
N LEU A 34 -3.51 17.81 -13.47
CA LEU A 34 -2.23 18.30 -13.96
C LEU A 34 -2.33 18.77 -15.42
N PRO A 35 -1.70 19.91 -15.77
CA PRO A 35 -1.82 20.49 -17.11
C PRO A 35 -1.00 19.74 -18.17
N PHE A 36 -0.24 18.71 -17.79
CA PHE A 36 0.59 17.89 -18.68
C PHE A 36 0.17 16.43 -18.59
N LYS A 37 0.06 15.77 -19.75
CA LYS A 37 -0.15 14.33 -19.82
C LYS A 37 1.21 13.64 -19.83
N ILE A 38 1.50 12.90 -18.76
CA ILE A 38 2.63 11.98 -18.76
C ILE A 38 2.25 10.79 -19.63
N ARG A 39 2.98 10.58 -20.72
CA ARG A 39 2.81 9.37 -21.54
C ARG A 39 3.38 8.20 -20.74
N ALA A 40 2.50 7.32 -20.26
CA ALA A 40 2.98 6.13 -19.57
C ALA A 40 3.67 5.20 -20.56
N ILE A 41 4.65 4.46 -20.05
CA ILE A 41 5.34 3.39 -20.75
C ILE A 41 4.35 2.23 -20.84
N GLU A 42 3.84 1.98 -22.04
CA GLU A 42 3.00 0.83 -22.30
C GLU A 42 3.84 -0.45 -22.21
N ILE A 43 3.39 -1.37 -21.37
CA ILE A 43 3.96 -2.70 -21.30
C ILE A 43 3.14 -3.59 -22.22
N GLU A 44 3.59 -3.77 -23.46
CA GLU A 44 3.04 -4.74 -24.41
C GLU A 44 3.62 -6.16 -24.20
N SER A 45 4.07 -6.46 -22.98
CA SER A 45 4.75 -7.72 -22.68
C SER A 45 3.80 -8.70 -22.00
N GLU A 46 3.78 -9.95 -22.48
CA GLU A 46 3.19 -11.09 -21.76
C GLU A 46 4.03 -11.51 -20.53
N ASN A 47 5.14 -10.83 -20.25
CA ASN A 47 5.97 -11.11 -19.09
C ASN A 47 5.24 -10.72 -17.79
N LEU A 48 4.74 -11.74 -17.11
CA LEU A 48 4.04 -11.62 -15.83
C LEU A 48 4.82 -10.79 -14.81
N ALA A 49 6.14 -10.95 -14.70
CA ALA A 49 6.94 -10.20 -13.72
C ALA A 49 6.93 -8.70 -14.00
N LEU A 50 6.95 -8.30 -15.27
CA LEU A 50 6.89 -6.89 -15.66
C LEU A 50 5.49 -6.31 -15.41
N GLN A 51 4.44 -7.10 -15.65
CA GLN A 51 3.06 -6.71 -15.33
C GLN A 51 2.87 -6.51 -13.82
N LEU A 52 3.33 -7.47 -13.00
CA LEU A 52 3.25 -7.36 -11.53
C LEU A 52 4.07 -6.18 -11.00
N PHE A 53 5.24 -5.91 -11.59
CA PHE A 53 6.05 -4.75 -11.25
C PHE A 53 5.33 -3.43 -11.52
N ALA A 54 4.60 -3.34 -12.63
CA ALA A 54 3.92 -2.11 -13.03
C ALA A 54 2.57 -1.90 -12.33
N TYR A 55 1.82 -2.98 -12.08
CA TYR A 55 0.43 -2.88 -11.64
C TYR A 55 0.24 -3.18 -10.15
N SER A 56 0.97 -4.13 -9.56
CA SER A 56 0.77 -4.56 -8.16
C SER A 56 1.83 -4.06 -7.18
N LEU A 57 3.09 -3.92 -7.62
CA LEU A 57 4.17 -3.43 -6.77
C LEU A 57 3.95 -2.00 -6.25
N PRO A 58 3.41 -1.04 -7.02
CA PRO A 58 3.19 0.31 -6.51
C PRO A 58 2.27 0.33 -5.28
N ASP A 59 1.15 -0.39 -5.35
CA ASP A 59 0.15 -0.44 -4.29
C ASP A 59 0.70 -1.15 -3.05
N ALA A 60 1.52 -2.20 -3.25
CA ALA A 60 2.26 -2.85 -2.18
C ALA A 60 3.23 -1.89 -1.46
N LEU A 61 3.96 -1.05 -2.21
CA LEU A 61 4.88 -0.06 -1.66
C LEU A 61 4.14 1.04 -0.89
N TRP A 62 3.01 1.51 -1.41
CA TRP A 62 2.14 2.46 -0.72
C TRP A 62 1.56 1.87 0.57
N TYR A 63 1.11 0.62 0.52
CA TYR A 63 0.62 -0.06 1.70
C TYR A 63 1.72 -0.25 2.76
N ALA A 64 2.93 -0.64 2.35
CA ALA A 64 4.09 -0.71 3.22
C ALA A 64 4.39 0.65 3.87
N SER A 65 4.36 1.73 3.09
CA SER A 65 4.54 3.10 3.56
C SER A 65 3.52 3.47 4.64
N LEU A 66 2.24 3.16 4.40
CA LEU A 66 1.15 3.39 5.35
C LEU A 66 1.38 2.63 6.67
N LEU A 67 1.73 1.34 6.61
CA LEU A 67 1.99 0.54 7.81
C LEU A 67 3.20 1.04 8.60
N VAL A 68 4.29 1.41 7.92
CA VAL A 68 5.49 1.97 8.56
C VAL A 68 5.14 3.29 9.26
N PHE A 69 4.39 4.16 8.60
CA PHE A 69 3.95 5.43 9.16
C PHE A 69 3.07 5.24 10.39
N MET A 70 2.01 4.42 10.28
CA MET A 70 1.09 4.15 11.40
C MET A 70 1.81 3.52 12.59
N SER A 71 2.85 2.71 12.34
CA SER A 71 3.66 2.10 13.41
C SER A 71 4.41 3.09 14.31
N MET A 72 4.48 4.37 13.92
CA MET A 72 5.08 5.41 14.75
C MET A 72 4.15 5.87 15.89
N PHE A 73 2.83 5.70 15.74
CA PHE A 73 1.83 6.26 16.65
C PHE A 73 1.21 5.23 17.62
N ILE A 74 1.53 3.95 17.42
CA ILE A 74 1.07 2.78 18.19
C ILE A 74 1.15 2.91 19.71
N LYS A 75 2.06 3.73 20.25
CA LYS A 75 2.24 3.87 21.70
C LYS A 75 1.23 4.82 22.38
N ASN A 76 0.37 5.49 21.63
CA ASN A 76 -0.34 6.67 22.12
C ASN A 76 -1.87 6.49 22.15
N ASN A 77 -2.45 5.69 23.06
CA ASN A 77 -3.91 5.51 23.23
C ASN A 77 -4.58 4.53 22.24
N TYR A 78 -5.66 3.86 22.69
CA TYR A 78 -6.50 2.90 21.97
C TYR A 78 -6.95 3.39 20.58
N LEU A 79 -7.18 4.70 20.40
CA LEU A 79 -7.54 5.26 19.10
C LEU A 79 -6.51 4.91 18.00
N ASN A 80 -5.21 4.96 18.31
CA ASN A 80 -4.15 4.63 17.36
C ASN A 80 -4.12 3.14 17.02
N TYR A 81 -4.65 2.27 17.89
CA TYR A 81 -4.81 0.84 17.60
C TYR A 81 -5.90 0.64 16.56
N TYR A 82 -7.07 1.25 16.75
CA TYR A 82 -8.17 1.15 15.78
C TYR A 82 -7.76 1.69 14.42
N ILE A 83 -7.04 2.81 14.38
CA ILE A 83 -6.51 3.38 13.14
C ILE A 83 -5.53 2.41 12.45
N LEU A 84 -4.65 1.74 13.20
CA LEU A 84 -3.76 0.72 12.63
C LEU A 84 -4.54 -0.48 12.09
N CYS A 85 -5.55 -0.98 12.82
CA CYS A 85 -6.39 -2.08 12.34
C CYS A 85 -7.11 -1.70 11.04
N ILE A 86 -7.65 -0.48 10.97
CA ILE A 86 -8.24 0.07 9.75
C ILE A 86 -7.19 0.11 8.64
N ALA A 87 -5.99 0.62 8.90
CA ALA A 87 -4.92 0.68 7.90
C ALA A 87 -4.53 -0.71 7.38
N ILE A 88 -4.52 -1.74 8.23
CA ILE A 88 -4.21 -3.13 7.85
C ILE A 88 -5.27 -3.69 6.89
N VAL A 89 -6.55 -3.43 7.16
CA VAL A 89 -7.63 -4.02 6.36
C VAL A 89 -8.00 -3.18 5.13
N LEU A 90 -7.67 -1.88 5.15
CA LEU A 90 -8.05 -0.91 4.11
C LEU A 90 -7.84 -1.41 2.67
N PRO A 91 -6.63 -1.85 2.25
CA PRO A 91 -6.43 -2.26 0.85
C PRO A 91 -7.29 -3.47 0.46
N PHE A 92 -7.49 -4.43 1.37
CA PHE A 92 -8.36 -5.59 1.12
C PHE A 92 -9.83 -5.19 0.97
N PHE A 93 -10.30 -4.21 1.75
CA PHE A 93 -11.65 -3.68 1.61
C PHE A 93 -11.84 -2.91 0.30
N LEU A 94 -10.80 -2.21 -0.18
CA LEU A 94 -10.84 -1.54 -1.48
C LEU A 94 -10.96 -2.55 -2.62
N GLU A 95 -10.17 -3.62 -2.61
CA GLU A 95 -10.28 -4.73 -3.58
C GLU A 95 -11.64 -5.41 -3.54
N LEU A 96 -12.17 -5.69 -2.35
CA LEU A 96 -13.52 -6.26 -2.20
C LEU A 96 -14.59 -5.31 -2.77
N GLY A 97 -14.44 -4.01 -2.55
CA GLY A 97 -15.31 -3.00 -3.13
C GLY A 97 -15.28 -3.02 -4.66
N GLN A 98 -14.09 -3.19 -5.26
CA GLN A 98 -13.94 -3.33 -6.71
C GLN A 98 -14.54 -4.64 -7.22
N TYR A 99 -14.38 -5.76 -6.50
CA TYR A 99 -14.97 -7.05 -6.83
C TYR A 99 -16.51 -6.99 -6.95
N PHE A 100 -17.15 -6.25 -6.06
CA PHE A 100 -18.61 -6.02 -6.09
C PHE A 100 -19.03 -4.85 -7.00
N ASN A 101 -18.12 -4.25 -7.77
CA ASN A 101 -18.35 -3.05 -8.59
C ASN A 101 -18.89 -1.84 -7.79
N LEU A 102 -18.59 -1.76 -6.49
CA LEU A 102 -18.97 -0.64 -5.63
C LEU A 102 -17.97 0.52 -5.72
N LEU A 103 -16.73 0.23 -6.10
CA LEU A 103 -15.65 1.19 -6.27
C LEU A 103 -15.11 1.13 -7.70
N ASN A 104 -14.72 2.28 -8.25
CA ASN A 104 -14.02 2.34 -9.53
C ASN A 104 -12.65 1.68 -9.39
N GLY A 105 -12.36 0.72 -10.26
CA GLY A 105 -11.12 -0.04 -10.27
C GLY A 105 -11.33 -1.40 -10.92
N THR A 106 -10.31 -2.25 -10.87
CA THR A 106 -10.38 -3.61 -11.36
C THR A 106 -9.84 -4.51 -10.28
N PHE A 107 -10.69 -5.41 -9.79
CA PHE A 107 -10.26 -6.43 -8.84
C PHE A 107 -9.10 -7.23 -9.41
N ASP A 108 -7.98 -7.25 -8.69
CA ASP A 108 -6.81 -8.04 -9.04
C ASP A 108 -6.39 -8.96 -7.89
N ILE A 109 -6.36 -10.27 -8.17
CA ILE A 109 -5.93 -11.26 -7.20
C ILE A 109 -4.45 -11.09 -6.83
N PHE A 110 -3.62 -10.58 -7.75
CA PHE A 110 -2.22 -10.32 -7.47
C PHE A 110 -2.03 -9.17 -6.48
N ASP A 111 -2.90 -8.15 -6.51
CA ASP A 111 -2.87 -7.06 -5.54
C ASP A 111 -3.12 -7.60 -4.13
N ILE A 112 -4.10 -8.48 -3.96
CA ILE A 112 -4.34 -9.19 -2.69
C ILE A 112 -3.11 -9.97 -2.23
N ILE A 113 -2.46 -10.73 -3.11
CA ILE A 113 -1.24 -11.48 -2.78
C ILE A 113 -0.12 -10.54 -2.31
N PHE A 114 0.09 -9.44 -3.03
CA PHE A 114 1.09 -8.44 -2.69
C PHE A 114 0.79 -7.74 -1.36
N TYR A 115 -0.47 -7.47 -1.05
CA TYR A 115 -0.89 -6.94 0.25
C TYR A 115 -0.60 -7.92 1.38
N PHE A 116 -0.88 -9.22 1.21
CA PHE A 116 -0.54 -10.24 2.20
C PHE A 116 0.96 -10.34 2.44
N ILE A 117 1.77 -10.40 1.38
CA ILE A 117 3.23 -10.44 1.48
C ILE A 117 3.75 -9.20 2.23
N THR A 118 3.27 -8.02 1.84
CA THR A 118 3.63 -6.74 2.47
C THR A 118 3.28 -6.72 3.95
N LEU A 119 2.07 -7.15 4.30
CA LEU A 119 1.61 -7.22 5.68
C LEU A 119 2.51 -8.15 6.50
N ILE A 120 2.80 -9.36 6.01
CA ILE A 120 3.67 -10.32 6.71
C ILE A 120 5.07 -9.73 6.96
N ILE A 121 5.68 -9.11 5.94
CA ILE A 121 6.99 -8.47 6.06
C ILE A 121 6.94 -7.34 7.11
N CYS A 122 5.93 -6.49 7.05
CA CYS A 122 5.77 -5.37 7.98
C CYS A 122 5.51 -5.87 9.41
N LEU A 123 4.67 -6.88 9.61
CA LEU A 123 4.40 -7.47 10.93
C LEU A 123 5.69 -7.99 11.58
N TRP A 124 6.53 -8.65 10.79
CA TRP A 124 7.81 -9.19 11.26
C TRP A 124 8.82 -8.08 11.57
N LYS A 125 9.02 -7.12 10.64
CA LYS A 125 10.03 -6.05 10.77
C LYS A 125 9.67 -5.00 11.82
N LEU A 126 8.40 -4.65 11.92
CA LEU A 126 7.91 -3.60 12.82
C LEU A 126 7.50 -4.15 14.20
N LYS A 127 7.58 -5.47 14.41
CA LYS A 127 7.13 -6.18 15.62
C LYS A 127 5.67 -5.88 15.98
N LEU A 128 4.83 -5.67 14.96
CA LEU A 128 3.39 -5.42 15.15
C LEU A 128 2.66 -6.66 15.67
N LYS A 129 3.22 -7.86 15.50
CA LYS A 129 2.64 -9.10 16.03
C LYS A 129 2.39 -9.03 17.54
N ASP A 130 3.38 -8.56 18.30
CA ASP A 130 3.29 -8.46 19.76
C ASP A 130 2.18 -7.48 20.19
N PHE A 131 1.89 -6.51 19.33
CA PHE A 131 0.86 -5.50 19.52
C PHE A 131 -0.54 -6.01 19.14
N LEU A 132 -0.68 -6.69 18.00
CA LEU A 132 -1.95 -7.31 17.60
C LEU A 132 -2.41 -8.37 18.59
N LEU A 133 -1.48 -9.15 19.16
CA LEU A 133 -1.78 -10.15 20.18
C LEU A 133 -2.32 -9.55 21.49
N GLN A 134 -2.13 -8.26 21.76
CA GLN A 134 -2.76 -7.60 22.92
C GLN A 134 -4.22 -7.25 22.65
N VAL A 135 -4.58 -6.96 21.39
CA VAL A 135 -5.95 -6.60 20.99
C VAL A 135 -6.88 -7.81 21.07
N PHE A 136 -6.45 -8.98 20.59
CA PHE A 136 -7.26 -10.21 20.58
C PHE A 136 -7.27 -10.97 21.91
N LYS A 137 -6.66 -10.42 22.97
CA LYS A 137 -6.64 -11.03 24.32
C LYS A 137 -7.78 -10.54 25.23
N TYR A 138 -8.63 -9.64 24.74
CA TYR A 138 -9.88 -9.21 25.36
C TYR A 138 -11.06 -9.60 24.47
#